data_AF-A0A662FFH9-F1
#
_entry.id   AF-A0A662FFH9-F1
#
_cell.length_a   1.000
_cell.length_b   1.000
_cell.length_c   1.000
_cell.angle_alpha   90.00
_cell.angle_beta   90.00
_cell.angle_gamma   90.00
#
_symmetry.space_group_name_H-M   'P 1'
#
loop_
_entity.id
_entity.type
_entity.pdbx_description
1 polymer ?
#
loop_
_entity_poly.entity_id
_entity_poly.type
_entity_poly.pdbx_seq_one_letter_code
_entity_poly.pdbx_strand_id
1 'polypeptide(L)' 'MAKFPEAEARKFKNIFVCRKCKSKIRAQPLKVKLGKVKCRKCGSKALRPVRKK' A
#
# COMPACT_ATOMS: atom_id res chain seq x y z
N MET A 1 -24.96 -0.80 -3.85
CA MET A 1 -23.77 -0.97 -4.72
C MET A 1 -23.10 -2.28 -4.33
N ALA A 2 -23.22 -3.32 -5.15
CA ALA A 2 -22.68 -4.64 -4.84
C ALA A 2 -21.17 -4.55 -4.61
N LYS A 3 -20.68 -5.13 -3.50
CA LYS A 3 -19.24 -5.20 -3.20
C LYS A 3 -18.64 -6.31 -4.07
N PHE A 4 -18.12 -5.94 -5.24
CA PHE A 4 -17.42 -6.88 -6.11
C PHE A 4 -16.06 -7.25 -5.49
N PRO A 5 -15.74 -8.54 -5.31
CA PRO A 5 -14.47 -8.98 -4.72
C PRO A 5 -13.25 -8.49 -5.52
N GLU A 6 -13.39 -8.33 -6.83
CA GLU A 6 -12.35 -7.83 -7.74
C GLU A 6 -12.03 -6.36 -7.49
N ALA A 7 -13.05 -5.54 -7.19
CA ALA A 7 -12.87 -4.13 -6.87
C ALA A 7 -12.11 -3.96 -5.54
N GLU A 8 -12.31 -4.86 -4.58
CA GLU A 8 -11.58 -4.86 -3.32
C GLU A 8 -10.13 -5.26 -3.51
N ALA A 9 -9.86 -6.29 -4.33
CA ALA A 9 -8.51 -6.68 -4.67
C ALA A 9 -7.76 -5.53 -5.36
N ARG A 10 -8.40 -4.80 -6.27
CA ARG A 10 -7.78 -3.65 -6.95
C ARG A 10 -7.44 -2.50 -5.99
N LYS A 11 -8.28 -2.23 -4.99
CA LYS A 11 -8.17 -1.06 -4.10
C LYS A 11 -7.33 -1.31 -2.83
N PHE A 12 -7.29 -2.54 -2.32
CA PHE A 12 -6.72 -2.84 -1.00
C PHE A 12 -5.59 -3.87 -1.02
N LYS A 13 -5.64 -4.87 -1.93
CA LYS A 13 -4.66 -5.96 -1.92
C LYS A 13 -3.26 -5.43 -2.27
N ASN A 14 -2.32 -5.61 -1.35
CA ASN A 14 -0.91 -5.22 -1.50
C ASN A 14 -0.68 -3.72 -1.75
N ILE A 15 -1.65 -2.85 -1.44
CA ILE A 15 -1.52 -1.40 -1.60
C ILE A 15 -1.11 -0.77 -0.28
N PHE A 16 -0.01 -0.04 -0.33
CA PHE A 16 0.54 0.72 0.77
C PHE A 16 0.59 2.20 0.43
N VAL A 17 0.39 3.04 1.43
CA VAL A 17 0.47 4.50 1.34
C VAL A 17 1.69 4.95 2.12
N CYS A 18 2.50 5.82 1.51
CA CYS A 18 3.59 6.47 2.22
C CYS A 18 3.06 7.44 3.28
N ARG A 19 3.60 7.40 4.52
CA ARG A 19 3.20 8.33 5.59
C ARG A 19 3.62 9.78 5.31
N LYS A 20 4.77 9.99 4.65
CA LYS A 20 5.27 11.34 4.30
C LYS A 20 4.51 11.96 3.11
N CYS A 21 4.69 11.40 1.91
CA CYS A 21 4.16 11.99 0.67
C CYS A 21 2.78 11.46 0.24
N LYS A 22 2.15 10.57 1.02
CA LYS A 22 0.83 9.97 0.72
C LYS A 22 0.73 9.20 -0.61
N SER A 23 1.85 8.95 -1.29
CA SER A 23 1.88 8.16 -2.52
C SER A 23 1.44 6.72 -2.28
N LYS A 24 0.67 6.16 -3.20
CA LYS A 24 0.30 4.74 -3.20
C LYS A 24 1.37 3.91 -3.90
N ILE A 25 1.68 2.73 -3.37
CA ILE A 25 2.58 1.75 -3.97
C ILE A 25 2.00 0.35 -3.80
N ARG A 26 2.15 -0.48 -4.83
CA ARG A 26 1.83 -1.91 -4.75
C ARG A 26 3.10 -2.68 -4.40
N ALA A 27 3.12 -3.38 -3.28
CA ALA A 27 4.29 -4.08 -2.78
C ALA A 27 3.92 -5.33 -1.98
N GLN A 28 4.84 -6.29 -1.89
CA GLN A 28 4.64 -7.47 -1.04
C GLN A 28 4.70 -7.08 0.45
N PRO A 29 3.73 -7.50 1.29
CA PRO A 29 3.69 -7.13 2.71
C PRO A 29 4.95 -7.52 3.48
N LEU A 30 5.53 -8.69 3.18
CA LEU A 30 6.77 -9.16 3.79
C LEU A 30 7.93 -8.21 3.53
N LYS A 31 8.09 -7.73 2.28
CA LYS A 31 9.16 -6.79 1.92
C LYS A 31 8.97 -5.42 2.57
N VAL A 32 7.71 -4.99 2.76
CA VAL A 32 7.38 -3.76 3.48
C VAL A 32 7.70 -3.90 4.97
N LYS A 33 7.33 -5.03 5.60
CA LYS A 33 7.65 -5.32 7.01
C LYS A 33 9.15 -5.41 7.26
N LEU A 34 9.91 -5.95 6.30
CA LEU A 34 11.37 -6.01 6.33
C LEU A 34 12.06 -4.69 5.95
N GLY A 35 11.31 -3.61 5.65
CA GLY A 35 11.88 -2.30 5.28
C GLY A 35 12.65 -2.29 3.95
N LYS A 36 12.45 -3.31 3.10
CA LYS A 36 13.12 -3.46 1.79
C LYS A 36 12.42 -2.66 0.68
N VAL A 37 11.24 -2.10 0.95
CA VAL A 37 10.48 -1.29 0.00
C VAL A 37 10.56 0.18 0.39
N LYS A 38 11.07 0.99 -0.53
CA LYS A 38 11.10 2.45 -0.42
C LYS A 38 9.98 3.09 -1.22
N CYS A 39 9.46 4.21 -0.74
CA CYS A 39 8.60 5.07 -1.53
C CYS A 39 9.36 5.58 -2.77
N ARG A 40 8.76 5.46 -3.95
CA ARG A 40 9.39 5.90 -5.22
C ARG A 40 9.57 7.41 -5.34
N LYS A 41 8.76 8.21 -4.64
CA LYS A 41 8.82 9.68 -4.70
C LYS A 41 9.78 10.29 -3.68
N CYS A 42 9.67 9.88 -2.41
CA CYS A 42 10.40 10.51 -1.31
C CYS A 42 11.47 9.61 -0.66
N GLY A 43 11.68 8.40 -1.17
CA GLY A 43 12.66 7.45 -0.62
C GLY A 43 12.31 6.86 0.76
N SER A 44 11.28 7.36 1.45
CA SER A 44 10.96 6.90 2.80
C SER A 44 10.46 5.44 2.84
N LYS A 45 10.85 4.71 3.87
CA LYS A 45 10.40 3.32 4.16
C LYS A 45 9.13 3.26 5.02
N ALA A 46 8.63 4.43 5.43
CA ALA A 46 7.44 4.57 6.28
C ALA A 46 6.15 4.37 5.46
N LEU A 47 5.86 3.11 5.12
CA LEU A 47 4.68 2.69 4.37
C LEU A 47 3.61 2.16 5.34
N ARG A 48 2.34 2.51 5.13
CA ARG A 48 1.18 1.99 5.87
C ARG A 48 0.24 1.22 4.94
N PRO A 49 -0.38 0.11 5.38
CA PRO A 49 -1.40 -0.57 4.58
C PRO A 49 -2.65 0.32 4.44
N VAL A 50 -3.36 0.20 3.32
CA VAL A 50 -4.69 0.83 3.16
C VAL A 50 -5.71 0.00 3.92
N ARG A 51 -6.33 0.58 4.95
CA ARG A 51 -7.44 -0.05 5.67
C ARG A 51 -8.74 0.09 4.89
N LYS A 52 -9.53 -0.99 4.85
CA LYS A 52 -10.92 -0.97 4.43
C LYS A 52 -11.73 -0.29 5.54
N LYS A 53 -12.58 0.68 5.18
CA LYS A 53 -13.60 1.24 6.08
C LYS A 53 -14.89 0.45 5.91
#